data_AF-D5QIH8-F1
#
_entry.id   AF-D5QIH8-F1
#
_cell.length_a   1.000
_cell.length_b   1.000
_cell.length_c   1.000
_cell.angle_alpha   90.00
_cell.angle_beta   90.00
_cell.angle_gamma   90.00
#
_symmetry.space_group_name_H-M   'P 1'
#
loop_
_entity.id
_entity.type
_entity.pdbx_description
1 polymer ?
#
loop_
_entity_poly.entity_id
_entity_poly.type
_entity_poly.pdbx_seq_one_letter_code
_entity_poly.pdbx_strand_id
1 'polypeptide(L)'
;MLKNYLVFSECPLPGNINLNRHGLFFILFTFQLYFVNISSPMARTGGNFPDDVAIFSHDADICQYLAGEWDSSLPQNRKTELSAEMDKNCSAIYQRQEHLKKKYSRNKFIMHKLNSYEF
;
A
#
# COMPACT_ATOMS: atom_id res chain seq x y z
N MET A 1 7.04 19.44 -1.22
CA MET A 1 6.46 19.49 -2.58
C MET A 1 6.78 18.18 -3.29
N LEU A 2 5.89 17.20 -3.12
CA LEU A 2 6.00 15.87 -3.73
C LEU A 2 5.67 16.00 -5.23
N LYS A 3 6.69 15.84 -6.07
CA LYS A 3 6.54 15.51 -7.48
C LYS A 3 6.90 14.03 -7.63
N ASN A 4 6.13 13.36 -8.48
CA ASN A 4 6.37 12.02 -9.05
C ASN A 4 5.72 10.84 -8.33
N TYR A 5 4.42 10.68 -8.56
CA TYR A 5 3.90 9.37 -8.93
C TYR A 5 2.64 9.48 -9.79
N LEU A 6 2.80 9.86 -11.05
CA LEU A 6 1.77 9.70 -12.07
C LEU A 6 2.46 9.28 -13.39
N VAL A 7 2.80 8.00 -13.49
CA VAL A 7 2.86 7.34 -14.80
C VAL A 7 1.48 6.74 -15.01
N PHE A 8 0.56 7.59 -15.46
CA PHE A 8 -0.73 7.17 -15.96
C PHE A 8 -0.46 6.64 -17.36
N SER A 9 -0.36 5.32 -17.51
CA SER A 9 -0.22 4.69 -18.82
C SER A 9 -1.41 5.09 -19.70
N GLU A 10 -1.14 5.92 -20.71
CA GLU A 10 -2.06 6.20 -21.80
C GLU A 10 -2.35 4.90 -22.54
N CYS A 11 -3.49 4.26 -22.25
CA CYS A 11 -3.99 3.18 -23.08
C CYS A 11 -4.73 3.79 -24.29
N PRO A 12 -4.35 3.46 -25.52
CA PRO A 12 -5.00 3.99 -26.72
C PRO A 12 -6.42 3.43 -26.84
N LEU A 13 -7.40 4.32 -27.01
CA LEU A 13 -8.78 3.97 -27.32
C LEU A 13 -8.86 3.45 -28.77
N PRO A 14 -9.36 2.23 -29.03
CA PRO A 14 -9.70 1.84 -30.39
C PRO A 14 -10.97 2.55 -30.86
N GLY A 15 -10.94 2.94 -32.13
CA GLY A 15 -11.92 3.79 -32.78
C GLY A 15 -13.33 3.23 -32.89
N ASN A 16 -14.20 4.18 -33.23
CA ASN A 16 -15.65 4.13 -33.39
C ASN A 16 -16.20 2.80 -33.96
N ILE A 17 -16.79 1.98 -33.09
CA ILE A 17 -17.56 0.78 -33.45
C ILE A 17 -19.03 0.98 -33.09
N ASN A 18 -19.89 0.88 -34.10
CA ASN A 18 -21.34 1.02 -33.99
C ASN A 18 -21.90 -0.20 -33.24
N LEU A 19 -22.15 -0.04 -31.93
CA LEU A 19 -22.38 -1.15 -31.02
C LEU A 19 -23.87 -1.32 -30.67
N ASN A 20 -24.47 -2.39 -31.18
CA ASN A 20 -25.87 -2.77 -30.95
C ASN A 20 -26.12 -3.09 -29.45
N ARG A 21 -27.32 -2.74 -28.95
CA ARG A 21 -27.74 -2.79 -27.53
C ARG A 21 -27.51 -4.14 -26.82
N HIS A 22 -27.58 -5.25 -27.55
CA HIS A 22 -27.28 -6.59 -27.01
C HIS A 22 -25.78 -6.89 -26.90
N GLY A 23 -24.95 -6.32 -27.79
CA GLY A 23 -23.49 -6.46 -27.72
C GLY A 23 -22.88 -5.68 -26.56
N LEU A 24 -23.48 -4.53 -26.20
CA LEU A 24 -23.09 -3.74 -25.03
C LEU A 24 -23.25 -4.55 -23.73
N PHE A 25 -24.34 -5.30 -23.59
CA PHE A 25 -24.58 -6.12 -22.40
C PHE A 25 -23.56 -7.26 -22.28
N PHE A 26 -23.25 -7.92 -23.40
CA PHE A 26 -22.23 -8.97 -23.44
C PHE A 26 -20.83 -8.42 -23.11
N ILE A 27 -20.48 -7.25 -23.68
CA ILE A 27 -19.20 -6.57 -23.41
C ILE A 27 -19.09 -6.17 -21.93
N LEU A 28 -20.14 -5.58 -21.34
CA LEU A 28 -20.16 -5.20 -19.92
C LEU A 28 -20.00 -6.42 -19.01
N PHE A 29 -20.67 -7.54 -19.32
CA PHE A 29 -20.56 -8.77 -18.53
C PHE A 29 -19.16 -9.40 -18.63
N THR A 30 -18.55 -9.39 -19.82
CA THR A 30 -17.16 -9.84 -19.98
C THR A 30 -16.14 -8.89 -19.35
N PHE A 31 -16.40 -7.58 -19.35
CA PHE A 31 -15.55 -6.57 -18.72
C PHE A 31 -15.53 -6.78 -17.20
N GLN A 32 -16.68 -6.96 -16.57
CA GLN A 32 -16.78 -7.25 -15.12
C GLN A 32 -15.99 -8.50 -14.72
N LEU A 33 -16.07 -9.59 -15.50
CA LEU A 33 -15.33 -10.83 -15.24
C LEU A 33 -13.80 -10.69 -15.45
N TYR A 34 -13.37 -9.75 -16.30
CA TYR A 34 -11.96 -9.46 -16.55
C TYR A 34 -11.32 -8.68 -15.39
N PHE A 35 -12.05 -7.78 -14.71
CA PHE A 35 -11.52 -7.03 -13.55
C PHE A 35 -11.30 -7.91 -12.31
N VAL A 36 -12.07 -8.99 -12.14
CA VAL A 36 -11.92 -9.89 -10.97
C VAL A 36 -10.70 -10.82 -11.08
N ASN A 37 -10.07 -10.91 -12.25
CA ASN A 37 -8.89 -11.78 -12.49
C ASN A 37 -7.55 -11.02 -12.54
N ILE A 38 -7.53 -9.72 -12.21
CA ILE A 38 -6.28 -8.98 -11.95
C ILE A 38 -6.03 -8.89 -10.44
N SER A 39 -6.32 -9.95 -9.69
CA SER A 39 -5.48 -10.25 -8.54
C SER A 39 -4.19 -10.84 -9.10
N SER A 40 -3.26 -9.96 -9.50
CA SER A 40 -1.87 -10.39 -9.62
C SER A 40 -1.56 -11.16 -8.34
N PRO A 41 -1.05 -12.41 -8.41
CA PRO A 41 -0.40 -12.96 -7.23
C PRO A 41 0.67 -11.94 -6.92
N MET A 42 0.50 -11.24 -5.81
CA MET A 42 1.55 -10.42 -5.24
C MET A 42 2.59 -11.46 -4.85
N ALA A 43 3.41 -11.83 -5.83
CA ALA A 43 4.62 -12.58 -5.61
C ALA A 43 5.41 -11.64 -4.71
N ARG A 44 5.28 -11.86 -3.40
CA ARG A 44 6.26 -11.38 -2.45
C ARG A 44 7.52 -12.10 -2.89
N THR A 45 8.26 -11.52 -3.82
CA THR A 45 9.71 -11.70 -3.88
C THR A 45 10.22 -11.05 -2.61
N GLY A 46 9.92 -11.69 -1.47
CA GLY A 46 10.55 -11.42 -0.21
C GLY A 46 11.98 -11.84 -0.42
N GLY A 47 12.80 -10.95 -0.97
CA GLY A 47 14.22 -11.01 -0.69
C GLY A 47 14.30 -11.16 0.81
N ASN A 48 14.77 -12.31 1.28
CA ASN A 48 14.68 -12.72 2.68
C ASN A 48 15.29 -11.61 3.54
N PHE A 49 14.43 -10.74 4.06
CA PHE A 49 14.86 -9.68 4.94
C PHE A 49 15.27 -10.33 6.25
N PRO A 50 16.30 -9.80 6.93
CA PRO A 50 16.59 -10.19 8.30
C PRO A 50 15.33 -10.06 9.18
N ASP A 51 15.19 -10.94 10.17
CA ASP A 51 13.97 -11.02 11.00
C ASP A 51 13.59 -9.67 11.62
N ASP A 52 14.56 -8.88 12.06
CA ASP A 52 14.32 -7.56 12.65
C ASP A 52 13.75 -6.55 11.63
N VAL A 53 14.21 -6.60 10.38
CA VAL A 53 13.66 -5.81 9.27
C VAL A 53 12.27 -6.32 8.87
N ALA A 54 12.05 -7.63 8.90
CA ALA A 54 10.74 -8.22 8.59
C ALA A 54 9.69 -7.85 9.63
N ILE A 55 10.02 -7.99 10.92
CA ILE A 55 9.15 -7.60 12.05
C ILE A 55 8.89 -6.09 12.01
N PHE A 56 9.93 -5.28 11.79
CA PHE A 56 9.74 -3.84 11.62
C PHE A 56 8.80 -3.51 10.46
N SER A 57 8.98 -4.15 9.30
CA SER A 57 8.14 -3.90 8.12
C SER A 57 6.68 -4.26 8.38
N HIS A 58 6.44 -5.37 9.08
CA HIS A 58 5.09 -5.77 9.49
C HIS A 58 4.43 -4.72 10.39
N ASP A 59 5.13 -4.27 11.43
CA ASP A 59 4.58 -3.27 12.36
C ASP A 59 4.40 -1.91 11.68
N ALA A 60 5.31 -1.57 10.77
CA ALA A 60 5.25 -0.38 9.93
C ALA A 60 4.03 -0.38 9.00
N ASP A 61 3.71 -1.52 8.38
CA ASP A 61 2.51 -1.70 7.56
C ASP A 61 1.23 -1.50 8.39
N ILE A 62 1.19 -2.03 9.62
CA ILE A 62 0.07 -1.81 10.56
C ILE A 62 -0.10 -0.32 10.87
N CYS A 63 1.00 0.39 11.12
CA CYS A 63 0.95 1.81 11.42
C CYS A 63 0.41 2.65 10.26
N GLN A 64 0.82 2.34 9.03
CA GLN A 64 0.28 3.02 7.84
C GLN A 64 -1.20 2.72 7.62
N TYR A 65 -1.61 1.48 7.86
CA TYR A 65 -3.03 1.10 7.83
C TYR A 65 -3.85 1.92 8.83
N LEU A 66 -3.44 1.95 10.10
CA LEU A 66 -4.14 2.68 11.16
C LEU A 66 -4.16 4.20 10.91
N ALA A 67 -3.08 4.75 10.37
CA ALA A 67 -3.03 6.16 9.97
C ALA A 67 -4.01 6.47 8.82
N GLY A 68 -4.19 5.54 7.88
CA GLY A 68 -5.18 5.65 6.81
C GLY A 68 -6.63 5.57 7.29
N GLU A 69 -6.87 4.82 8.36
CA GLU A 69 -8.19 4.74 9.03
C GLU A 69 -8.53 6.00 9.84
N TRP A 70 -7.55 6.86 10.14
CA TRP A 70 -7.79 8.04 10.96
C TRP A 70 -8.53 9.13 10.19
N ASP A 71 -9.74 9.47 10.64
CA ASP A 71 -10.52 10.61 10.14
C ASP A 71 -11.03 11.49 11.30
N SER A 72 -10.89 12.80 11.12
CA SER A 72 -11.46 13.85 11.97
C SER A 72 -12.98 13.73 12.16
N SER A 73 -13.70 13.13 11.21
CA SER A 73 -15.16 12.93 11.29
C SER A 73 -15.56 11.74 12.18
N LEU A 74 -14.61 10.90 12.59
CA LEU A 74 -14.90 9.70 13.36
C LEU A 74 -15.56 10.01 14.72
N PRO A 75 -16.50 9.17 15.15
CA PRO A 75 -17.01 9.17 16.52
C PRO A 75 -15.90 9.03 17.56
N GLN A 76 -16.08 9.66 18.72
CA GLN A 76 -15.03 9.73 19.75
C GLN A 76 -14.59 8.36 20.26
N ASN A 77 -15.51 7.40 20.41
CA ASN A 77 -15.17 6.04 20.80
C ASN A 77 -14.21 5.38 19.81
N ARG A 78 -14.43 5.55 18.50
CA ARG A 78 -13.56 4.99 17.46
C ARG A 78 -12.20 5.67 17.44
N LYS A 79 -12.14 6.99 17.65
CA LYS A 79 -10.88 7.72 17.80
C LYS A 79 -10.05 7.21 18.98
N THR A 80 -10.70 6.98 20.12
CA THR A 80 -10.02 6.44 21.31
C THR A 80 -9.48 5.04 21.06
N GLU A 81 -10.25 4.18 20.38
CA GLU A 81 -9.82 2.82 20.04
C GLU A 81 -8.62 2.84 19.07
N LEU A 82 -8.70 3.61 17.98
CA LEU A 82 -7.60 3.78 17.03
C LEU A 82 -6.36 4.37 17.70
N SER A 83 -6.52 5.37 18.57
CA SER A 83 -5.39 5.96 19.30
C SER A 83 -4.70 4.92 20.18
N ALA A 84 -5.45 4.09 20.91
CA ALA A 84 -4.87 3.04 21.74
C ALA A 84 -4.13 1.98 20.90
N GLU A 85 -4.67 1.63 19.73
CA GLU A 85 -4.03 0.69 18.82
C GLU A 85 -2.76 1.26 18.17
N MET A 86 -2.79 2.54 17.79
CA MET A 86 -1.61 3.26 17.31
C MET A 86 -0.55 3.40 18.39
N ASP A 87 -0.91 3.74 19.63
CA ASP A 87 0.05 3.85 20.74
C ASP A 87 0.73 2.51 21.02
N LYS A 88 -0.04 1.41 20.95
CA LYS A 88 0.49 0.06 21.17
C LYS A 88 1.47 -0.37 20.07
N ASN A 89 1.14 -0.13 18.80
CA ASN A 89 1.90 -0.69 17.67
C ASN A 89 2.95 0.29 17.11
N CYS A 90 2.74 1.60 17.25
CA CYS A 90 3.47 2.63 16.50
C CYS A 90 4.32 3.57 17.37
N SER A 91 4.12 3.62 18.69
CA SER A 91 4.81 4.58 19.58
C SER A 91 6.34 4.59 19.46
N ALA A 92 6.96 3.44 19.19
CA ALA A 92 8.41 3.31 19.03
C ALA A 92 8.87 3.08 17.58
N ILE A 93 7.96 3.17 16.59
CA ILE A 93 8.26 2.75 15.21
C ILE A 93 9.38 3.58 14.58
N TYR A 94 9.37 4.90 14.80
CA TYR A 94 10.41 5.80 14.30
C TYR A 94 11.80 5.47 14.89
N GLN A 95 11.87 5.22 16.19
CA GLN A 95 13.14 4.88 16.86
C GLN A 95 13.69 3.55 16.35
N ARG A 96 12.82 2.57 16.11
CA ARG A 96 13.18 1.27 15.52
C ARG A 96 13.66 1.43 14.07
N GLN A 97 13.00 2.28 13.28
CA GLN A 97 13.42 2.59 11.91
C GLN A 97 14.83 3.18 11.89
N GLU A 98 15.11 4.19 12.71
CA GLU A 98 16.42 4.82 12.80
C GLU A 98 17.51 3.86 13.32
N HIS A 99 17.17 3.00 14.27
CA HIS A 99 18.06 1.95 14.74
C HIS A 99 18.45 0.99 13.60
N LEU A 100 17.47 0.52 12.83
CA LEU A 100 17.70 -0.38 11.69
C LEU A 100 18.47 0.30 10.56
N LYS A 101 18.22 1.58 10.27
CA LYS A 101 18.99 2.35 9.28
C LYS A 101 20.46 2.43 9.66
N LYS A 102 20.77 2.64 10.95
CA LYS A 102 22.16 2.62 11.44
C LYS A 102 22.77 1.23 11.31
N LYS A 103 22.05 0.18 11.75
CA LYS A 103 22.48 -1.22 11.70
C LYS A 103 22.79 -1.69 10.27
N TYR A 104 21.95 -1.32 9.31
CA TYR A 104 22.04 -1.74 7.91
C TYR A 104 22.53 -0.63 6.96
N SER A 105 23.28 0.34 7.47
CA SER A 105 23.75 1.52 6.72
C SER A 105 24.46 1.22 5.40
N ARG A 106 25.15 0.07 5.31
CA ARG A 106 25.87 -0.37 4.09
C ARG A 106 25.01 -1.20 3.14
N ASN A 107 23.85 -1.69 3.57
CA ASN A 107 22.96 -2.51 2.75
C ASN A 107 21.93 -1.62 2.04
N LYS A 108 22.20 -1.31 0.77
CA LYS A 108 21.34 -0.43 -0.04
C LYS A 108 19.91 -0.95 -0.19
N PHE A 109 19.72 -2.28 -0.27
CA PHE A 109 18.41 -2.89 -0.45
C PHE A 109 17.56 -2.76 0.81
N ILE A 110 18.13 -3.07 1.98
CA ILE A 110 17.46 -2.88 3.28
C ILE A 110 17.22 -1.39 3.52
N MET A 111 18.20 -0.53 3.23
CA MET A 111 18.04 0.92 3.37
C MET A 111 16.86 1.45 2.53
N HIS A 112 16.73 0.99 1.28
CA HIS A 112 15.58 1.35 0.43
C HIS A 112 14.26 0.90 1.05
N LYS A 113 14.19 -0.32 1.58
CA LYS A 113 12.98 -0.83 2.27
C LYS A 113 12.67 -0.04 3.53
N LEU A 114 13.67 0.31 4.34
CA LEU A 114 13.46 1.12 5.54
C LEU A 114 13.00 2.53 5.18
N ASN A 115 13.53 3.12 4.10
CA ASN A 115 13.16 4.45 3.63
C ASN A 115 11.82 4.51 2.89
N SER A 116 11.19 3.37 2.57
CA SER A 116 9.86 3.37 1.92
C SER A 116 8.72 3.72 2.88
N TYR A 117 9.01 3.73 4.19
CA TYR A 117 8.05 4.09 5.23
C TYR A 117 8.25 5.54 5.65
N GLU A 118 7.17 6.32 5.55
CA GLU A 118 7.08 7.70 6.04
C GLU A 118 6.24 7.70 7.31
N PHE A 119 6.84 8.14 8.43
CA PHE A 119 6.23 8.29 9.76
C PHE A 119 6.48 9.69 10.29
#